data_AF-A0A838WL86-F1
#
_entry.id   AF-A0A838WL86-F1
#
_cell.length_a   1.000
_cell.length_b   1.000
_cell.length_c   1.000
_cell.angle_alpha   90.00
_cell.angle_beta   90.00
_cell.angle_gamma   90.00
#
_symmetry.space_group_name_H-M   'P 1'
#
loop_
_entity.id
_entity.type
_entity.pdbx_description
1 polymer ?
#
loop_
_entity_poly.entity_id
_entity_poly.type
_entity_poly.pdbx_seq_one_letter_code
_entity_poly.pdbx_strand_id
1 'polypeptide(L)'
;MNNLEQLRAAERVLLEIFYGIDAQVKHNLQRVLNAFRDHHLGSHHFAGVSGYGHDDLGRDTLDQVFAQVMGAESALVRVQIVSGTHAIACALYGVLRPGDEMLAVVGSPYDTLEEVIGLRGQNQGSLIDFGIKYRQLELTDQGKINWQKLSTAIQENTRLVLIQRSCGYSWRSSLSIDEIKRVVEIVKQQNPRTICFVDNCYGEFIDTREPTHVGADLMAGSLIKNPGGTIVTAGGYIAGKADLVEAAACRLTAPGIGSSGGATFDQNRLLFQGLFLAPQMVGEAMKGTYLTGYVFDKLGYPVNPPPLAPRGDVIQAVKLGSAKKLLAFCKAIQQSSPVGSYLDPVPDAMPGYESQVVMAGGTFIEGSTLELSADGPLREPYIVYCQGGTHWTHVSLALQAAMEAVGEF
;
A
#
# COMPACT_ATOMS: atom_id res chain seq x y z
N MET A 1 -13.54 -24.47 23.75
CA MET A 1 -13.91 -24.46 22.32
C MET A 1 -12.68 -24.83 21.52
N ASN A 2 -12.79 -25.79 20.61
CA ASN A 2 -11.68 -26.05 19.68
C ASN A 2 -11.46 -24.84 18.74
N ASN A 3 -10.33 -24.77 18.04
CA ASN A 3 -9.99 -23.62 17.20
C ASN A 3 -11.05 -23.34 16.11
N LEU A 4 -11.63 -24.40 15.52
CA LEU A 4 -12.70 -24.29 14.53
C LEU A 4 -13.99 -23.66 15.09
N GLU A 5 -14.38 -24.00 16.32
CA GLU A 5 -15.53 -23.40 17.00
C GLU A 5 -15.29 -21.91 17.29
N GLN A 6 -14.07 -21.54 17.68
CA GLN A 6 -13.71 -20.15 17.92
C GLN A 6 -13.75 -19.32 16.63
N LEU A 7 -13.21 -19.86 15.52
CA LEU A 7 -13.27 -19.23 14.21
C LEU A 7 -14.72 -19.03 13.74
N ARG A 8 -15.55 -20.07 13.81
CA ARG A 8 -16.98 -19.97 13.45
C ARG A 8 -17.73 -18.96 14.31
N ALA A 9 -17.37 -18.85 15.59
CA ALA A 9 -17.96 -17.83 16.47
C ALA A 9 -17.51 -16.42 16.08
N ALA A 10 -16.22 -16.22 15.75
CA ALA A 10 -15.70 -14.95 15.26
C ALA A 10 -16.36 -14.53 13.94
N GLU A 11 -16.49 -15.45 12.97
CA GLU A 11 -17.18 -15.22 11.69
C GLU A 11 -18.59 -14.68 11.91
N ARG A 12 -19.37 -15.28 12.83
CA ARG A 12 -20.74 -14.84 13.16
C ARG A 12 -20.77 -13.43 13.74
N VAL A 13 -19.82 -13.07 14.60
CA VAL A 13 -19.73 -11.73 15.19
C VAL A 13 -19.40 -10.68 14.13
N LEU A 14 -18.61 -11.05 13.12
CA LEU A 14 -18.13 -10.14 12.08
C LEU A 14 -19.07 -10.00 10.88
N LEU A 15 -20.20 -10.74 10.82
CA LEU A 15 -21.11 -10.72 9.67
C LEU A 15 -21.62 -9.31 9.31
N GLU A 16 -21.94 -8.48 10.30
CA GLU A 16 -22.40 -7.10 10.05
C GLU A 16 -21.29 -6.24 9.43
N ILE A 17 -20.05 -6.41 9.90
CA ILE A 17 -18.88 -5.73 9.33
C ILE A 17 -18.64 -6.22 7.90
N PHE A 18 -18.74 -7.52 7.64
CA PHE A 18 -18.54 -8.11 6.31
C PHE A 18 -19.58 -7.60 5.32
N TYR A 19 -20.83 -7.48 5.75
CA TYR A 19 -21.90 -6.87 4.95
C TYR A 19 -21.61 -5.40 4.63
N GLY A 20 -21.11 -4.63 5.61
CA GLY A 20 -20.66 -3.25 5.40
C GLY A 20 -19.53 -3.15 4.37
N ILE A 21 -18.56 -4.07 4.43
CA ILE A 21 -17.48 -4.19 3.45
C ILE A 21 -18.06 -4.49 2.05
N ASP A 22 -19.01 -5.41 1.92
CA ASP A 22 -19.64 -5.72 0.62
C ASP A 22 -20.36 -4.51 0.01
N ALA A 23 -21.02 -3.70 0.83
CA ALA A 23 -21.63 -2.46 0.38
C ALA A 23 -20.58 -1.46 -0.14
N GLN A 24 -19.42 -1.39 0.52
CA GLN A 24 -18.29 -0.57 0.07
C GLN A 24 -17.66 -1.11 -1.21
N VAL A 25 -17.46 -2.43 -1.34
CA VAL A 25 -16.99 -3.08 -2.57
C VAL A 25 -17.89 -2.69 -3.74
N LYS A 26 -19.21 -2.75 -3.56
CA LYS A 26 -20.18 -2.33 -4.58
C LYS A 26 -19.99 -0.87 -5.00
N HIS A 27 -19.77 0.03 -4.04
CA HIS A 27 -19.53 1.45 -4.33
C HIS A 27 -18.24 1.64 -5.17
N ASN A 28 -17.15 1.02 -4.73
CA ASN A 28 -15.85 1.13 -5.39
C ASN A 28 -15.86 0.47 -6.78
N LEU A 29 -16.53 -0.68 -6.94
CA LEU A 29 -16.75 -1.31 -8.24
C LEU A 29 -17.55 -0.41 -9.18
N GLN A 30 -18.60 0.26 -8.67
CA GLN A 30 -19.38 1.20 -9.48
C GLN A 30 -18.52 2.36 -9.99
N ARG A 31 -17.58 2.87 -9.17
CA ARG A 31 -16.62 3.91 -9.57
C ARG A 31 -15.71 3.41 -10.71
N VAL A 32 -15.16 2.20 -10.61
CA VAL A 32 -14.33 1.59 -11.67
C VAL A 32 -15.13 1.39 -12.95
N LEU A 33 -16.35 0.83 -12.85
CA LEU A 33 -17.22 0.59 -14.01
C LEU A 33 -17.63 1.88 -14.71
N ASN A 34 -17.85 2.97 -13.96
CA ASN A 34 -18.14 4.28 -14.54
C ASN A 34 -16.92 4.79 -15.32
N ALA A 35 -15.72 4.74 -14.74
CA ALA A 35 -14.51 5.16 -15.44
C ALA A 35 -14.26 4.36 -16.73
N PHE A 36 -14.49 3.05 -16.71
CA PHE A 36 -14.38 2.23 -17.92
C PHE A 36 -15.38 2.66 -19.00
N ARG A 37 -16.61 3.02 -18.61
CA ARG A 37 -17.65 3.48 -19.54
C ARG A 37 -17.32 4.86 -20.11
N ASP A 38 -16.90 5.79 -19.26
CA ASP A 38 -16.65 7.18 -19.62
C ASP A 38 -15.44 7.29 -20.57
N HIS A 39 -14.46 6.42 -20.42
CA HIS A 39 -13.30 6.29 -21.32
C HIS A 39 -13.47 5.24 -22.42
N HIS A 40 -14.70 4.74 -22.63
CA HIS A 40 -15.05 3.82 -23.72
C HIS A 40 -14.13 2.59 -23.84
N LEU A 41 -13.74 2.00 -22.71
CA LEU A 41 -12.88 0.83 -22.69
C LEU A 41 -13.48 -0.30 -23.54
N GLY A 42 -12.67 -0.82 -24.44
CA GLY A 42 -13.02 -1.89 -25.38
C GLY A 42 -11.79 -2.74 -25.71
N SER A 43 -12.01 -3.91 -26.31
CA SER A 43 -10.95 -4.91 -26.54
C SER A 43 -9.75 -4.41 -27.36
N HIS A 44 -9.92 -3.39 -28.18
CA HIS A 44 -8.84 -2.77 -28.95
C HIS A 44 -7.77 -2.10 -28.05
N HIS A 45 -8.13 -1.67 -26.83
CA HIS A 45 -7.19 -1.16 -25.84
C HIS A 45 -6.25 -2.23 -25.26
N PHE A 46 -6.52 -3.51 -25.51
CA PHE A 46 -5.69 -4.61 -25.02
C PHE A 46 -4.57 -4.98 -25.99
N ALA A 47 -4.53 -4.37 -27.17
CA ALA A 47 -3.44 -4.55 -28.10
C ALA A 47 -2.13 -4.06 -27.46
N GLY A 48 -1.08 -4.87 -27.61
CA GLY A 48 0.25 -4.49 -27.15
C GLY A 48 0.96 -3.59 -28.15
N VAL A 49 1.77 -2.67 -27.63
CA VAL A 49 2.69 -1.83 -28.41
C VAL A 49 4.12 -2.17 -28.01
N SER A 50 5.04 -2.18 -28.98
CA SER A 50 6.48 -2.44 -28.79
C SER A 50 7.34 -1.23 -29.16
N GLY A 51 8.66 -1.34 -29.00
CA GLY A 51 9.60 -0.26 -29.32
C GLY A 51 9.46 0.93 -28.36
N TYR A 52 9.36 2.15 -28.91
CA TYR A 52 9.24 3.38 -28.11
C TYR A 52 7.93 3.48 -27.32
N GLY A 53 6.89 2.74 -27.72
CA GLY A 53 5.57 2.81 -27.08
C GLY A 53 4.81 4.10 -27.38
N HIS A 54 5.04 4.74 -28.52
CA HIS A 54 4.25 5.90 -28.95
C HIS A 54 2.85 5.46 -29.40
N ASP A 55 1.88 6.35 -29.19
CA ASP A 55 0.48 6.15 -29.57
C ASP A 55 -0.14 4.84 -29.01
N ASP A 56 0.32 4.41 -27.82
CA ASP A 56 -0.26 3.29 -27.08
C ASP A 56 -1.59 3.70 -26.46
N LEU A 57 -2.65 3.57 -27.26
CA LEU A 57 -4.02 3.90 -26.87
C LEU A 57 -4.47 3.19 -25.59
N GLY A 58 -4.03 1.94 -25.38
CA GLY A 58 -4.36 1.16 -24.20
C GLY A 58 -3.77 1.77 -22.93
N ARG A 59 -2.48 2.12 -22.99
CA ARG A 59 -1.77 2.79 -21.90
C ARG A 59 -2.36 4.16 -21.58
N ASP A 60 -2.58 4.99 -22.59
CA ASP A 60 -3.07 6.35 -22.39
C ASP A 60 -4.51 6.35 -21.84
N THR A 61 -5.33 5.39 -22.28
CA THR A 61 -6.68 5.18 -21.72
C THR A 61 -6.64 4.65 -20.29
N LEU A 62 -5.69 3.76 -19.97
CA LEU A 62 -5.52 3.27 -18.61
C LEU A 62 -5.17 4.40 -17.63
N ASP A 63 -4.30 5.32 -18.04
CA ASP A 63 -3.96 6.50 -17.24
C ASP A 63 -5.20 7.36 -16.94
N GLN A 64 -6.03 7.62 -17.95
CA GLN A 64 -7.26 8.41 -17.77
C GLN A 64 -8.27 7.70 -16.85
N VAL A 65 -8.49 6.40 -17.08
CA VAL A 65 -9.35 5.57 -16.23
C VAL A 65 -8.87 5.57 -14.78
N PHE A 66 -7.56 5.39 -14.57
CA PHE A 66 -6.99 5.34 -13.23
C PHE A 66 -7.08 6.71 -12.55
N ALA A 67 -6.81 7.81 -13.28
CA ALA A 67 -6.97 9.16 -12.78
C ALA A 67 -8.41 9.42 -12.30
N GLN A 68 -9.42 9.04 -13.10
CA GLN A 68 -10.83 9.18 -12.74
C GLN A 68 -11.18 8.34 -11.50
N VAL A 69 -10.77 7.07 -11.45
CA VAL A 69 -11.04 6.19 -10.29
C VAL A 69 -10.43 6.74 -9.01
N MET A 70 -9.23 7.31 -9.12
CA MET A 70 -8.53 7.89 -8.00
C MET A 70 -8.99 9.32 -7.67
N GLY A 71 -9.82 9.96 -8.48
CA GLY A 71 -10.21 11.36 -8.28
C GLY A 71 -9.04 12.33 -8.45
N ALA A 72 -8.14 12.01 -9.38
CA ALA A 72 -6.97 12.81 -9.74
C ALA A 72 -7.16 13.51 -11.10
N GLU A 73 -6.35 14.54 -11.37
CA GLU A 73 -6.34 15.23 -12.67
C GLU A 73 -5.64 14.37 -13.74
N SER A 74 -4.57 13.67 -13.35
CA SER A 74 -3.81 12.77 -14.21
C SER A 74 -3.28 11.57 -13.42
N ALA A 75 -2.90 10.51 -14.14
CA ALA A 75 -2.20 9.37 -13.58
C ALA A 75 -1.15 8.84 -14.57
N LEU A 76 -0.20 8.08 -14.02
CA LEU A 76 0.85 7.38 -14.72
C LEU A 76 0.88 5.94 -14.18
N VAL A 77 0.36 4.99 -14.95
CA VAL A 77 0.29 3.57 -14.59
C VAL A 77 1.21 2.78 -15.51
N ARG A 78 2.31 2.22 -14.99
CA ARG A 78 3.39 1.68 -15.83
C ARG A 78 3.96 0.38 -15.29
N VAL A 79 4.24 -0.54 -16.21
CA VAL A 79 4.99 -1.79 -15.92
C VAL A 79 6.50 -1.53 -15.76
N GLN A 80 6.99 -0.39 -16.25
CA GLN A 80 8.36 0.08 -16.06
C GLN A 80 8.65 0.47 -14.60
N ILE A 81 7.62 0.75 -13.81
CA ILE A 81 7.76 1.05 -12.39
C ILE A 81 7.88 -0.28 -11.63
N VAL A 82 9.12 -0.71 -11.36
CA VAL A 82 9.39 -2.03 -10.76
C VAL A 82 8.74 -2.30 -9.39
N SER A 83 8.37 -1.28 -8.61
CA SER A 83 7.73 -1.44 -7.30
C SER A 83 7.04 -0.17 -6.81
N GLY A 84 6.27 -0.26 -5.72
CA GLY A 84 5.71 0.92 -5.04
C GLY A 84 6.80 1.90 -4.55
N THR A 85 7.92 1.38 -4.03
CA THR A 85 9.08 2.22 -3.66
C THR A 85 9.62 2.99 -4.86
N HIS A 86 9.70 2.36 -6.03
CA HIS A 86 10.11 3.04 -7.26
C HIS A 86 9.09 4.10 -7.69
N ALA A 87 7.78 3.85 -7.56
CA ALA A 87 6.73 4.84 -7.84
C ALA A 87 6.89 6.09 -6.95
N ILE A 88 7.10 5.88 -5.65
CA ILE A 88 7.34 6.94 -4.67
C ILE A 88 8.63 7.70 -5.02
N ALA A 89 9.72 7.00 -5.33
CA ALA A 89 10.96 7.63 -5.74
C ALA A 89 10.77 8.50 -7.00
N CYS A 90 10.11 7.99 -8.04
CA CYS A 90 9.78 8.77 -9.25
C CYS A 90 9.02 10.05 -8.90
N ALA A 91 8.03 9.98 -8.01
CA ALA A 91 7.29 11.14 -7.53
C ALA A 91 8.21 12.14 -6.82
N LEU A 92 9.00 11.69 -5.83
CA LEU A 92 9.87 12.55 -5.02
C LEU A 92 10.96 13.23 -5.86
N TYR A 93 11.74 12.46 -6.63
CA TYR A 93 12.79 13.02 -7.50
C TYR A 93 12.20 13.83 -8.67
N GLY A 94 10.99 13.52 -9.11
CA GLY A 94 10.29 14.28 -10.15
C GLY A 94 9.97 15.70 -9.70
N VAL A 95 9.55 15.87 -8.44
CA VAL A 95 9.03 17.17 -7.94
C VAL A 95 10.00 17.97 -7.08
N LEU A 96 10.94 17.34 -6.38
CA LEU A 96 11.92 17.99 -5.52
C LEU A 96 13.17 18.44 -6.29
N ARG A 97 13.77 19.55 -5.89
CA ARG A 97 14.98 20.14 -6.46
C ARG A 97 15.99 20.51 -5.36
N PRO A 98 17.28 20.69 -5.69
CA PRO A 98 18.28 21.10 -4.70
C PRO A 98 17.86 22.36 -3.95
N GLY A 99 17.97 22.33 -2.60
CA GLY A 99 17.54 23.41 -1.72
C GLY A 99 16.13 23.25 -1.14
N ASP A 100 15.26 22.43 -1.75
CA ASP A 100 13.94 22.10 -1.21
C ASP A 100 14.05 21.32 0.10
N GLU A 101 13.03 21.45 0.96
CA GLU A 101 12.81 20.57 2.11
C GLU A 101 11.60 19.64 1.86
N MET A 102 11.81 18.36 2.13
CA MET A 102 10.80 17.34 2.31
C MET A 102 10.51 17.14 3.80
N LEU A 103 9.25 17.23 4.21
CA LEU A 103 8.79 17.06 5.58
C LEU A 103 7.91 15.81 5.73
N ALA A 104 8.37 14.78 6.44
CA ALA A 104 7.51 13.67 6.84
C ALA A 104 6.66 14.05 8.06
N VAL A 105 5.33 13.93 7.98
CA VAL A 105 4.42 14.40 9.05
C VAL A 105 3.77 13.27 9.86
N VAL A 106 4.11 12.03 9.57
CA VAL A 106 3.53 10.82 10.19
C VAL A 106 4.63 9.94 10.79
N GLY A 107 5.64 10.55 11.40
CA GLY A 107 6.83 9.87 11.89
C GLY A 107 7.80 9.47 10.77
N SER A 108 8.74 8.58 11.11
CA SER A 108 9.68 8.02 10.14
C SER A 108 8.94 7.23 9.04
N PRO A 109 9.38 7.35 7.77
CA PRO A 109 8.87 6.52 6.69
C PRO A 109 9.33 5.07 6.84
N TYR A 110 8.74 4.16 6.06
CA TYR A 110 9.14 2.75 6.04
C TYR A 110 10.58 2.53 5.52
N ASP A 111 11.21 1.46 6.00
CA ASP A 111 12.66 1.21 5.96
C ASP A 111 13.32 1.39 4.57
N THR A 112 12.69 0.92 3.49
CA THR A 112 13.29 1.07 2.14
C THR A 112 13.30 2.51 1.63
N LEU A 113 12.41 3.38 2.14
CA LEU A 113 12.38 4.79 1.77
C LEU A 113 13.51 5.58 2.46
N GLU A 114 14.10 5.05 3.53
CA GLU A 114 15.24 5.68 4.20
C GLU A 114 16.45 5.84 3.26
N GLU A 115 16.73 4.85 2.41
CA GLU A 115 17.83 4.91 1.44
C GLU A 115 17.52 5.87 0.28
N VAL A 116 16.26 5.93 -0.16
CA VAL A 116 15.80 6.92 -1.15
C VAL A 116 16.01 8.34 -0.63
N ILE A 117 15.69 8.58 0.65
CA ILE A 117 15.86 9.89 1.29
C ILE A 117 17.33 10.19 1.59
N GLY A 118 18.11 9.18 1.99
CA GLY A 118 19.51 9.30 2.41
C GLY A 118 19.71 9.28 3.93
N LEU A 119 18.74 8.70 4.68
CA LEU A 119 18.87 8.47 6.12
C LEU A 119 19.74 7.25 6.44
N ARG A 120 19.82 6.32 5.49
CA ARG A 120 20.64 5.11 5.52
C ARG A 120 21.32 4.92 4.16
N GLY A 121 22.44 4.21 4.14
CA GLY A 121 23.29 4.08 2.94
C GLY A 121 24.11 5.35 2.65
N GLN A 122 25.05 5.25 1.71
CA GLN A 122 25.91 6.38 1.30
C GLN A 122 26.20 6.31 -0.20
N ASN A 123 26.24 7.47 -0.86
CA ASN A 123 26.64 7.63 -2.27
C ASN A 123 25.82 6.81 -3.28
N GLN A 124 24.50 6.71 -3.06
CA GLN A 124 23.58 6.01 -3.97
C GLN A 124 22.75 6.98 -4.83
N GLY A 125 22.94 8.29 -4.66
CA GLY A 125 22.14 9.32 -5.32
C GLY A 125 20.83 9.57 -4.60
N SER A 126 20.84 9.50 -3.27
CA SER A 126 19.68 9.80 -2.41
C SER A 126 19.22 11.25 -2.57
N LEU A 127 18.02 11.59 -2.08
CA LEU A 127 17.53 12.99 -2.09
C LEU A 127 18.53 13.94 -1.40
N ILE A 128 19.10 13.52 -0.26
CA ILE A 128 20.13 14.29 0.46
C ILE A 128 21.42 14.45 -0.37
N ASP A 129 21.85 13.43 -1.12
CA ASP A 129 23.01 13.53 -2.03
C ASP A 129 22.80 14.61 -3.11
N PHE A 130 21.54 14.85 -3.51
CA PHE A 130 21.16 15.91 -4.45
C PHE A 130 20.86 17.27 -3.79
N GLY A 131 21.16 17.43 -2.50
CA GLY A 131 21.00 18.69 -1.78
C GLY A 131 19.56 19.00 -1.36
N ILE A 132 18.68 17.99 -1.33
CA ILE A 132 17.33 18.10 -0.78
C ILE A 132 17.39 17.86 0.72
N LYS A 133 16.77 18.72 1.51
CA LYS A 133 16.73 18.61 2.97
C LYS A 133 15.58 17.69 3.39
N TYR A 134 15.80 16.94 4.46
CA TYR A 134 14.78 16.12 5.10
C TYR A 134 14.55 16.58 6.53
N ARG A 135 13.27 16.60 6.93
CA ARG A 135 12.85 16.73 8.33
C ARG A 135 11.65 15.82 8.59
N GLN A 136 11.46 15.45 9.85
CA GLN A 136 10.28 14.69 10.26
C GLN A 136 9.63 15.27 11.52
N LEU A 137 8.33 15.06 11.62
CA LEU A 137 7.57 15.23 12.85
C LEU A 137 7.32 13.87 13.46
N GLU A 138 7.83 13.68 14.67
CA GLU A 138 7.50 12.50 15.46
C GLU A 138 6.01 12.43 15.76
N LEU A 139 5.49 11.20 15.74
CA LEU A 139 4.18 10.90 16.30
C LEU A 139 4.18 11.17 17.81
N THR A 140 2.99 11.29 18.37
CA THR A 140 2.80 11.31 19.84
C THR A 140 3.15 9.93 20.43
N ASP A 141 3.33 9.85 21.74
CA ASP A 141 3.59 8.58 22.44
C ASP A 141 2.47 7.54 22.25
N GLN A 142 1.28 7.98 21.82
CA GLN A 142 0.15 7.13 21.44
C GLN A 142 0.18 6.67 19.97
N GLY A 143 1.23 6.97 19.22
CA GLY A 143 1.35 6.66 17.79
C GLY A 143 0.43 7.48 16.88
N LYS A 144 -0.05 8.64 17.35
CA LYS A 144 -0.94 9.54 16.58
C LYS A 144 -0.22 10.77 16.06
N ILE A 145 -0.72 11.38 14.99
CA ILE A 145 -0.19 12.64 14.43
C ILE A 145 -0.14 13.72 15.51
N ASN A 146 1.00 14.42 15.60
CA ASN A 146 1.15 15.57 16.48
C ASN A 146 0.57 16.83 15.82
N TRP A 147 -0.73 17.03 15.95
CA TRP A 147 -1.47 18.14 15.33
C TRP A 147 -0.93 19.52 15.72
N GLN A 148 -0.48 19.69 16.97
CA GLN A 148 0.09 20.95 17.45
C GLN A 148 1.40 21.26 16.73
N LYS A 149 2.33 20.30 16.63
CA LYS A 149 3.58 20.48 15.89
C LYS A 149 3.32 20.73 14.40
N LEU A 150 2.41 19.96 13.79
CA LEU A 150 2.07 20.11 12.37
C LEU A 150 1.54 21.52 12.04
N SER A 151 0.77 22.14 12.94
CA SER A 151 0.16 23.47 12.73
C SER A 151 1.16 24.62 12.55
N THR A 152 2.44 24.42 12.87
CA THR A 152 3.51 25.42 12.73
C THR A 152 4.75 24.87 12.02
N ALA A 153 4.63 23.71 11.37
CA ALA A 153 5.80 22.97 10.88
C ALA A 153 6.24 23.39 9.47
N ILE A 154 5.41 24.08 8.69
CA ILE A 154 5.72 24.39 7.29
C ILE A 154 6.60 25.63 7.23
N GLN A 155 7.78 25.49 6.62
CA GLN A 155 8.76 26.54 6.40
C GLN A 155 8.69 27.05 4.96
N GLU A 156 9.36 28.17 4.67
CA GLU A 156 9.40 28.77 3.32
C GLU A 156 9.93 27.79 2.26
N ASN A 157 10.93 26.99 2.62
CA ASN A 157 11.54 25.99 1.75
C ASN A 157 10.87 24.60 1.84
N THR A 158 9.83 24.40 2.66
CA THR A 158 9.09 23.13 2.70
C THR A 158 8.28 22.96 1.41
N ARG A 159 8.88 22.29 0.43
CA ARG A 159 8.31 22.06 -0.90
C ARG A 159 7.26 20.95 -0.86
N LEU A 160 7.52 19.89 -0.10
CA LEU A 160 6.68 18.69 -0.06
C LEU A 160 6.51 18.19 1.37
N VAL A 161 5.28 17.80 1.69
CA VAL A 161 4.92 17.03 2.87
C VAL A 161 4.65 15.59 2.45
N LEU A 162 5.35 14.64 3.08
CA LEU A 162 5.12 13.20 2.93
C LEU A 162 4.13 12.71 3.99
N ILE A 163 3.08 12.04 3.52
CA ILE A 163 2.04 11.43 4.34
C ILE A 163 2.01 9.93 4.02
N GLN A 164 2.51 9.09 4.94
CA GLN A 164 2.41 7.65 4.78
C GLN A 164 1.10 7.15 5.37
N ARG A 165 0.17 6.70 4.51
CA ARG A 165 -1.15 6.23 4.94
C ARG A 165 -1.04 4.97 5.80
N SER A 166 -0.47 3.91 5.22
CA SER A 166 -0.29 2.61 5.90
C SER A 166 0.69 2.71 7.07
N CYS A 167 0.46 1.92 8.12
CA CYS A 167 1.36 1.81 9.26
C CYS A 167 2.71 1.14 8.92
N GLY A 168 2.78 0.36 7.83
CA GLY A 168 3.95 -0.45 7.50
C GLY A 168 4.36 -1.31 8.70
N TYR A 169 5.67 -1.32 9.02
CA TYR A 169 6.22 -2.06 10.16
C TYR A 169 6.19 -1.29 11.49
N SER A 170 5.42 -0.20 11.57
CA SER A 170 5.26 0.57 12.81
C SER A 170 4.04 0.10 13.61
N TRP A 171 4.18 0.01 14.93
CA TRP A 171 3.06 -0.27 15.84
C TRP A 171 2.16 0.97 16.05
N ARG A 172 1.50 1.41 14.98
CA ARG A 172 0.51 2.50 14.97
C ARG A 172 -0.67 2.14 14.10
N SER A 173 -1.79 2.83 14.24
CA SER A 173 -2.89 2.69 13.29
C SER A 173 -2.55 3.37 11.95
N SER A 174 -3.01 2.79 10.86
CA SER A 174 -3.00 3.40 9.54
C SER A 174 -3.96 4.58 9.49
N LEU A 175 -3.62 5.61 8.74
CA LEU A 175 -4.42 6.83 8.68
C LEU A 175 -5.71 6.62 7.91
N SER A 176 -6.80 7.16 8.45
CA SER A 176 -8.07 7.31 7.73
C SER A 176 -7.98 8.42 6.67
N ILE A 177 -8.88 8.38 5.68
CA ILE A 177 -9.02 9.45 4.70
C ILE A 177 -9.33 10.80 5.37
N ASP A 178 -10.11 10.81 6.46
CA ASP A 178 -10.43 12.04 7.18
C ASP A 178 -9.22 12.62 7.95
N GLU A 179 -8.34 11.77 8.47
CA GLU A 179 -7.05 12.22 9.03
C GLU A 179 -6.14 12.80 7.94
N ILE A 180 -6.05 12.15 6.77
CA ILE A 180 -5.30 12.66 5.62
C ILE A 180 -5.85 14.01 5.18
N LYS A 181 -7.19 14.14 5.06
CA LYS A 181 -7.86 15.41 4.75
C LYS A 181 -7.44 16.51 5.74
N ARG A 182 -7.47 16.22 7.04
CA ARG A 182 -7.08 17.17 8.08
C ARG A 182 -5.61 17.58 7.98
N VAL A 183 -4.72 16.65 7.66
CA VAL A 183 -3.29 16.96 7.41
C VAL A 183 -3.18 17.93 6.23
N VAL A 184 -3.82 17.62 5.10
CA VAL A 184 -3.82 18.46 3.90
C VAL A 184 -4.31 19.87 4.24
N GLU A 185 -5.45 19.99 4.92
CA GLU A 185 -6.02 21.29 5.29
C GLU A 185 -5.06 22.13 6.15
N ILE A 186 -4.43 21.53 7.17
CA ILE A 186 -3.48 22.23 8.05
C ILE A 186 -2.21 22.66 7.29
N VAL A 187 -1.70 21.83 6.38
CA VAL A 187 -0.54 22.16 5.55
C VAL A 187 -0.87 23.31 4.61
N LYS A 188 -2.01 23.23 3.92
CA LYS A 188 -2.44 24.24 2.94
C LYS A 188 -2.79 25.59 3.58
N GLN A 189 -3.28 25.59 4.83
CA GLN A 189 -3.49 26.83 5.61
C GLN A 189 -2.20 27.59 5.90
N GLN A 190 -1.08 26.88 6.12
CA GLN A 190 0.23 27.50 6.33
C GLN A 190 0.86 27.94 5.00
N ASN A 191 0.80 27.09 3.98
CA ASN A 191 1.29 27.41 2.64
C ASN A 191 0.52 26.61 1.58
N PRO A 192 -0.32 27.26 0.74
CA PRO A 192 -1.11 26.55 -0.27
C PRO A 192 -0.25 25.91 -1.37
N ARG A 193 1.01 26.34 -1.52
CA ARG A 193 1.96 25.84 -2.53
C ARG A 193 2.72 24.59 -2.10
N THR A 194 2.70 24.21 -0.82
CA THR A 194 3.36 22.98 -0.35
C THR A 194 2.63 21.76 -0.88
N ILE A 195 3.35 20.85 -1.55
CA ILE A 195 2.79 19.63 -2.15
C ILE A 195 2.48 18.64 -1.03
N CYS A 196 1.23 18.18 -0.93
CA CYS A 196 0.84 17.08 -0.05
C CYS A 196 0.92 15.78 -0.84
N PHE A 197 2.01 15.02 -0.65
CA PHE A 197 2.23 13.74 -1.29
C PHE A 197 1.88 12.59 -0.35
N VAL A 198 1.06 11.65 -0.81
CA VAL A 198 0.59 10.51 -0.03
C VAL A 198 1.16 9.21 -0.59
N ASP A 199 1.92 8.47 0.23
CA ASP A 199 2.15 7.06 -0.04
C ASP A 199 0.86 6.30 0.30
N ASN A 200 0.16 5.84 -0.75
CA ASN A 200 -1.17 5.26 -0.65
C ASN A 200 -1.14 3.72 -0.66
N CYS A 201 0.04 3.10 -0.64
CA CYS A 201 0.17 1.64 -0.65
C CYS A 201 -0.73 0.99 0.43
N TYR A 202 -1.44 -0.06 0.03
CA TYR A 202 -2.40 -0.83 0.84
C TYR A 202 -3.71 -0.11 1.16
N GLY A 203 -3.82 1.19 0.85
CA GLY A 203 -4.99 2.02 1.14
C GLY A 203 -6.02 2.06 0.01
N GLU A 204 -5.65 1.63 -1.19
CA GLU A 204 -6.52 1.71 -2.36
C GLU A 204 -7.78 0.86 -2.15
N PHE A 205 -8.95 1.46 -2.39
CA PHE A 205 -10.28 0.87 -2.24
C PHE A 205 -10.70 0.50 -0.81
N ILE A 206 -9.93 0.91 0.21
CA ILE A 206 -10.25 0.72 1.64
C ILE A 206 -11.25 1.74 2.18
N ASP A 207 -11.42 2.87 1.48
CA ASP A 207 -12.55 3.79 1.68
C ASP A 207 -13.26 3.96 0.33
N THR A 208 -14.43 4.59 0.35
CA THR A 208 -15.12 5.08 -0.85
C THR A 208 -14.42 6.29 -1.48
N ARG A 209 -13.44 6.90 -0.81
CA ARG A 209 -12.60 8.01 -1.27
C ARG A 209 -11.13 7.60 -1.25
N GLU A 210 -10.34 8.30 -2.05
CA GLU A 210 -8.87 8.18 -2.07
C GLU A 210 -8.25 9.53 -1.66
N PRO A 211 -6.96 9.59 -1.29
CA PRO A 211 -6.33 10.81 -0.80
C PRO A 211 -6.50 12.04 -1.71
N THR A 212 -6.46 11.86 -3.03
CA THR A 212 -6.68 12.91 -4.04
C THR A 212 -8.11 13.47 -4.01
N HIS A 213 -9.11 12.69 -3.62
CA HIS A 213 -10.49 13.19 -3.41
C HIS A 213 -10.59 14.18 -2.23
N VAL A 214 -9.61 14.18 -1.32
CA VAL A 214 -9.58 15.06 -0.14
C VAL A 214 -8.44 16.07 -0.17
N GLY A 215 -7.88 16.32 -1.36
CA GLY A 215 -6.96 17.42 -1.61
C GLY A 215 -5.47 17.07 -1.56
N ALA A 216 -5.09 15.78 -1.47
CA ALA A 216 -3.71 15.40 -1.74
C ALA A 216 -3.33 15.78 -3.18
N ASP A 217 -2.16 16.38 -3.37
CA ASP A 217 -1.73 16.86 -4.69
C ASP A 217 -1.15 15.74 -5.55
N LEU A 218 -0.59 14.70 -4.90
CA LEU A 218 0.08 13.59 -5.56
C LEU A 218 0.02 12.36 -4.65
N MET A 219 -0.10 11.19 -5.23
CA MET A 219 0.04 9.92 -4.52
C MET A 219 0.66 8.86 -5.42
N ALA A 220 1.21 7.82 -4.80
CA ALA A 220 1.81 6.71 -5.51
C ALA A 220 1.55 5.38 -4.79
N GLY A 221 1.66 4.28 -5.53
CA GLY A 221 1.54 2.94 -4.99
C GLY A 221 1.98 1.84 -5.96
N SER A 222 1.80 0.60 -5.53
CA SER A 222 2.25 -0.61 -6.23
C SER A 222 1.09 -1.34 -6.91
N LEU A 223 1.30 -1.87 -8.11
CA LEU A 223 0.29 -2.68 -8.79
C LEU A 223 0.30 -4.15 -8.36
N ILE A 224 1.35 -4.67 -7.72
CA ILE A 224 1.29 -6.01 -7.11
C ILE A 224 0.58 -6.01 -5.74
N LYS A 225 -0.03 -4.87 -5.36
CA LYS A 225 -0.88 -4.67 -4.18
C LYS A 225 -2.35 -4.52 -4.60
N ASN A 226 -3.13 -3.81 -3.81
CA ASN A 226 -4.56 -3.54 -3.98
C ASN A 226 -4.99 -3.25 -5.43
N PRO A 227 -4.44 -2.26 -6.15
CA PRO A 227 -4.99 -1.84 -7.44
C PRO A 227 -4.75 -2.83 -8.59
N GLY A 228 -3.89 -3.84 -8.43
CA GLY A 228 -3.70 -4.86 -9.47
C GLY A 228 -4.55 -6.10 -9.32
N GLY A 229 -5.42 -6.18 -8.30
CA GLY A 229 -6.41 -7.25 -8.17
C GLY A 229 -5.81 -8.66 -8.26
N THR A 230 -4.61 -8.85 -7.71
CA THR A 230 -3.83 -10.10 -7.66
C THR A 230 -3.49 -10.74 -9.01
N ILE A 231 -3.65 -10.03 -10.13
CA ILE A 231 -3.34 -10.58 -11.45
C ILE A 231 -2.34 -9.73 -12.25
N VAL A 232 -2.13 -8.47 -11.84
CA VAL A 232 -1.07 -7.65 -12.41
C VAL A 232 0.28 -8.17 -11.91
N THR A 233 1.18 -8.45 -12.86
CA THR A 233 2.43 -9.17 -12.58
C THR A 233 3.56 -8.29 -12.08
N ALA A 234 3.51 -6.99 -12.37
CA ALA A 234 4.49 -5.99 -11.96
C ALA A 234 3.93 -4.59 -12.21
N GLY A 235 4.59 -3.57 -11.67
CA GLY A 235 4.28 -2.18 -11.99
C GLY A 235 3.93 -1.34 -10.77
N GLY A 236 3.72 -0.05 -11.03
CA GLY A 236 3.29 0.93 -10.04
C GLY A 236 2.45 2.02 -10.70
N TYR A 237 1.89 2.88 -9.85
CA TYR A 237 1.13 4.03 -10.30
C TYR A 237 1.54 5.30 -9.56
N ILE A 238 1.32 6.43 -10.23
CA ILE A 238 1.38 7.77 -9.64
C ILE A 238 0.13 8.50 -10.12
N ALA A 239 -0.61 9.15 -9.22
CA ALA A 239 -1.83 9.88 -9.57
C ALA A 239 -1.91 11.20 -8.78
N GLY A 240 -2.39 12.26 -9.41
CA GLY A 240 -2.48 13.57 -8.76
C GLY A 240 -2.70 14.70 -9.75
N LYS A 241 -2.12 15.86 -9.44
CA LYS A 241 -2.08 17.03 -10.33
C LYS A 241 -1.26 16.74 -11.58
N ALA A 242 -1.72 17.24 -12.72
CA ALA A 242 -1.16 16.89 -14.02
C ALA A 242 0.33 17.25 -14.17
N ASP A 243 0.74 18.42 -13.68
CA ASP A 243 2.13 18.89 -13.73
C ASP A 243 3.07 18.05 -12.84
N LEU A 244 2.59 17.61 -11.68
CA LEU A 244 3.36 16.77 -10.76
C LEU A 244 3.51 15.32 -11.28
N VAL A 245 2.44 14.77 -11.88
CA VAL A 245 2.49 13.44 -12.51
C VAL A 245 3.45 13.45 -13.70
N GLU A 246 3.41 14.49 -14.54
CA GLU A 246 4.33 14.63 -15.67
C GLU A 246 5.79 14.77 -15.21
N ALA A 247 6.04 15.50 -14.13
CA ALA A 247 7.38 15.61 -13.54
C ALA A 247 7.90 14.23 -13.07
N ALA A 248 7.04 13.40 -12.50
CA ALA A 248 7.38 12.02 -12.14
C ALA A 248 7.60 11.13 -13.35
N ALA A 249 6.81 11.30 -14.41
CA ALA A 249 7.00 10.59 -15.68
C ALA A 249 8.34 10.93 -16.35
N CYS A 250 8.71 12.21 -16.37
CA CYS A 250 10.02 12.67 -16.83
C CYS A 250 11.18 12.07 -16.01
N ARG A 251 10.98 11.82 -14.71
CA ARG A 251 11.98 11.15 -13.88
C ARG A 251 12.08 9.65 -14.17
N LEU A 252 10.95 8.99 -14.41
CA LEU A 252 10.91 7.58 -14.81
C LEU A 252 11.59 7.37 -16.16
N THR A 253 11.39 8.28 -17.10
CA THR A 253 11.90 8.20 -18.48
C THR A 253 13.07 9.17 -18.70
N ALA A 254 12.81 10.32 -19.30
CA ALA A 254 13.71 11.45 -19.44
C ALA A 254 12.92 12.74 -19.72
N PRO A 255 13.46 13.92 -19.37
CA PRO A 255 12.92 15.20 -19.83
C PRO A 255 12.76 15.25 -21.35
N GLY A 256 11.62 15.73 -21.84
CA GLY A 256 11.27 15.77 -23.25
C GLY A 256 10.63 14.50 -23.80
N ILE A 257 10.77 13.36 -23.10
CA ILE A 257 10.01 12.12 -23.38
C ILE A 257 8.78 12.06 -22.48
N GLY A 258 8.99 12.12 -21.16
CA GLY A 258 7.90 12.18 -20.19
C GLY A 258 6.95 10.98 -20.26
N SER A 259 5.66 11.26 -20.11
CA SER A 259 4.59 10.24 -20.13
C SER A 259 4.36 9.57 -21.49
N SER A 260 4.89 10.14 -22.58
CA SER A 260 4.65 9.67 -23.96
C SER A 260 5.43 8.40 -24.36
N GLY A 261 6.46 8.05 -23.60
CA GLY A 261 7.34 6.92 -23.87
C GLY A 261 7.10 5.74 -22.94
N GLY A 262 7.38 4.53 -23.45
CA GLY A 262 7.32 3.28 -22.70
C GLY A 262 6.28 2.32 -23.26
N ALA A 263 6.76 1.25 -23.88
CA ALA A 263 5.92 0.16 -24.40
C ALA A 263 5.28 -0.64 -23.26
N THR A 264 3.96 -0.86 -23.33
CA THR A 264 3.24 -1.66 -22.32
C THR A 264 3.29 -3.16 -22.61
N PHE A 265 3.80 -3.55 -23.79
CA PHE A 265 3.78 -4.93 -24.28
C PHE A 265 2.36 -5.51 -24.19
N ASP A 266 2.21 -6.81 -23.94
CA ASP A 266 0.89 -7.46 -23.87
C ASP A 266 0.21 -7.35 -22.49
N GLN A 267 0.58 -6.35 -21.69
CA GLN A 267 0.15 -6.23 -20.28
C GLN A 267 -1.16 -5.45 -20.10
N ASN A 268 -1.59 -4.66 -21.10
CA ASN A 268 -2.79 -3.81 -21.01
C ASN A 268 -4.02 -4.57 -20.49
N ARG A 269 -4.29 -5.77 -21.02
CA ARG A 269 -5.41 -6.61 -20.58
C ARG A 269 -5.37 -6.93 -19.09
N LEU A 270 -4.21 -7.32 -18.55
CA LEU A 270 -4.05 -7.66 -17.14
C LEU A 270 -4.17 -6.43 -16.25
N LEU A 271 -3.66 -5.27 -16.69
CA LEU A 271 -3.78 -4.01 -15.97
C LEU A 271 -5.25 -3.58 -15.80
N PHE A 272 -6.02 -3.55 -16.88
CA PHE A 272 -7.45 -3.24 -16.82
C PHE A 272 -8.24 -4.26 -16.00
N GLN A 273 -7.99 -5.56 -16.23
CA GLN A 273 -8.68 -6.60 -15.48
C GLN A 273 -8.34 -6.54 -13.98
N GLY A 274 -7.09 -6.25 -13.63
CA GLY A 274 -6.64 -6.13 -12.25
C GLY A 274 -7.36 -5.00 -11.53
N LEU A 275 -7.44 -3.83 -12.17
CA LEU A 275 -8.18 -2.68 -11.64
C LEU A 275 -9.67 -2.98 -11.45
N PHE A 276 -10.28 -3.74 -12.36
CA PHE A 276 -11.68 -4.19 -12.23
C PHE A 276 -11.88 -5.13 -11.04
N LEU A 277 -10.93 -6.05 -10.80
CA LEU A 277 -11.00 -7.02 -9.69
C LEU A 277 -10.60 -6.40 -8.34
N ALA A 278 -9.83 -5.32 -8.34
CA ALA A 278 -9.25 -4.71 -7.15
C ALA A 278 -10.27 -4.44 -6.02
N PRO A 279 -11.45 -3.81 -6.24
CA PRO A 279 -12.41 -3.59 -5.17
C PRO A 279 -12.84 -4.89 -4.47
N GLN A 280 -13.08 -5.96 -5.22
CA GLN A 280 -13.49 -7.25 -4.66
C GLN A 280 -12.36 -7.88 -3.83
N MET A 281 -11.15 -7.94 -4.38
CA MET A 281 -10.01 -8.57 -3.70
C MET A 281 -9.61 -7.81 -2.43
N VAL A 282 -9.72 -6.48 -2.45
CA VAL A 282 -9.51 -5.64 -1.26
C VAL A 282 -10.57 -5.91 -0.20
N GLY A 283 -11.85 -6.02 -0.59
CA GLY A 283 -12.91 -6.37 0.36
C GLY A 283 -12.70 -7.72 1.03
N GLU A 284 -12.27 -8.73 0.28
CA GLU A 284 -11.93 -10.05 0.81
C GLU A 284 -10.74 -10.00 1.77
N ALA A 285 -9.68 -9.26 1.43
CA ALA A 285 -8.54 -9.04 2.30
C ALA A 285 -8.95 -8.31 3.60
N MET A 286 -9.79 -7.27 3.50
CA MET A 286 -10.31 -6.56 4.68
C MET A 286 -11.05 -7.49 5.63
N LYS A 287 -11.96 -8.33 5.12
CA LYS A 287 -12.67 -9.34 5.93
C LYS A 287 -11.69 -10.29 6.63
N GLY A 288 -10.64 -10.71 5.91
CA GLY A 288 -9.52 -11.48 6.46
C GLY A 288 -8.83 -10.76 7.63
N THR A 289 -8.48 -9.47 7.49
CA THR A 289 -7.84 -8.71 8.59
C THR A 289 -8.74 -8.57 9.82
N TYR A 290 -10.05 -8.40 9.64
CA TYR A 290 -11.01 -8.38 10.75
C TYR A 290 -11.04 -9.72 11.48
N LEU A 291 -11.06 -10.82 10.74
CA LEU A 291 -11.04 -12.16 11.31
C LEU A 291 -9.74 -12.42 12.07
N THR A 292 -8.58 -12.13 11.47
CA THR A 292 -7.26 -12.27 12.10
C THR A 292 -7.18 -11.46 13.40
N GLY A 293 -7.53 -10.17 13.35
CA GLY A 293 -7.48 -9.29 14.52
C GLY A 293 -8.41 -9.74 15.64
N TYR A 294 -9.65 -10.14 15.31
CA TYR A 294 -10.62 -10.61 16.29
C TYR A 294 -10.18 -11.90 16.98
N VAL A 295 -9.74 -12.89 16.20
CA VAL A 295 -9.33 -14.20 16.73
C VAL A 295 -8.12 -14.06 17.65
N PHE A 296 -7.08 -13.33 17.22
CA PHE A 296 -5.86 -13.21 18.03
C PHE A 296 -6.05 -12.34 19.28
N ASP A 297 -6.94 -11.34 19.24
CA ASP A 297 -7.38 -10.62 20.45
C ASP A 297 -8.06 -11.56 21.45
N LYS A 298 -8.96 -12.45 20.98
CA LYS A 298 -9.62 -13.45 21.84
C LYS A 298 -8.66 -14.50 22.40
N LEU A 299 -7.57 -14.77 21.70
CA LEU A 299 -6.46 -15.61 22.20
C LEU A 299 -5.54 -14.87 23.18
N GLY A 300 -5.78 -13.57 23.44
CA GLY A 300 -5.05 -12.77 24.41
C GLY A 300 -3.81 -12.06 23.84
N TYR A 301 -3.62 -12.05 22.53
CA TYR A 301 -2.53 -11.33 21.89
C TYR A 301 -2.92 -9.86 21.66
N PRO A 302 -2.03 -8.89 21.95
CA PRO A 302 -2.23 -7.53 21.51
C PRO A 302 -2.22 -7.46 19.97
N VAL A 303 -3.26 -6.85 19.40
CA VAL A 303 -3.43 -6.67 17.95
C VAL A 303 -3.55 -5.20 17.58
N ASN A 304 -3.16 -4.87 16.35
CA ASN A 304 -3.33 -3.53 15.79
C ASN A 304 -3.57 -3.61 14.27
N PRO A 305 -4.67 -3.06 13.73
CA PRO A 305 -5.76 -2.40 14.44
C PRO A 305 -6.54 -3.32 15.40
N PRO A 306 -7.27 -2.78 16.39
CA PRO A 306 -8.16 -3.55 17.26
C PRO A 306 -9.28 -4.28 16.49
N PRO A 307 -9.87 -5.36 17.06
CA PRO A 307 -10.82 -6.26 16.38
C PRO A 307 -12.00 -5.63 15.67
N LEU A 308 -12.51 -4.50 16.17
CA LEU A 308 -13.69 -3.82 15.62
C LEU A 308 -13.39 -2.41 15.14
N ALA A 309 -12.12 -2.00 15.17
CA ALA A 309 -11.73 -0.69 14.68
C ALA A 309 -11.91 -0.60 13.15
N PRO A 310 -12.24 0.56 12.59
CA PRO A 310 -12.17 0.78 11.14
C PRO A 310 -10.77 0.45 10.60
N ARG A 311 -10.70 -0.06 9.37
CA ARG A 311 -9.43 -0.35 8.68
C ARG A 311 -9.01 0.84 7.82
N GLY A 312 -7.72 1.20 7.88
CA GLY A 312 -7.12 2.21 7.00
C GLY A 312 -6.34 1.62 5.82
N ASP A 313 -6.02 0.32 5.91
CA ASP A 313 -5.33 -0.50 4.92
C ASP A 313 -5.69 -2.01 5.09
N VAL A 314 -5.01 -2.90 4.37
CA VAL A 314 -5.14 -4.38 4.48
C VAL A 314 -4.15 -5.03 5.44
N ILE A 315 -3.55 -4.29 6.39
CA ILE A 315 -2.55 -4.84 7.31
C ILE A 315 -3.18 -5.17 8.67
N GLN A 316 -2.92 -6.37 9.17
CA GLN A 316 -3.20 -6.75 10.56
C GLN A 316 -1.92 -7.17 11.28
N ALA A 317 -1.53 -6.39 12.29
CA ALA A 317 -0.39 -6.69 13.14
C ALA A 317 -0.81 -7.45 14.41
N VAL A 318 0.00 -8.42 14.83
CA VAL A 318 -0.19 -9.22 16.05
C VAL A 318 1.14 -9.33 16.79
N LYS A 319 1.19 -8.93 18.07
CA LYS A 319 2.37 -9.08 18.95
C LYS A 319 2.45 -10.50 19.48
N LEU A 320 3.26 -11.36 18.87
CA LEU A 320 3.36 -12.76 19.25
C LEU A 320 4.27 -13.00 20.47
N GLY A 321 5.11 -12.02 20.82
CA GLY A 321 5.91 -12.03 22.05
C GLY A 321 7.06 -13.04 22.09
N SER A 322 7.30 -13.79 21.00
CA SER A 322 8.50 -14.62 20.88
C SER A 322 8.83 -14.92 19.41
N ALA A 323 10.12 -15.09 19.11
CA ALA A 323 10.60 -15.51 17.79
C ALA A 323 9.99 -16.87 17.37
N LYS A 324 9.83 -17.82 18.32
CA LYS A 324 9.26 -19.14 18.04
C LYS A 324 7.83 -19.05 17.51
N LYS A 325 6.98 -18.23 18.16
CA LYS A 325 5.60 -18.00 17.71
C LYS A 325 5.56 -17.31 16.35
N LEU A 326 6.44 -16.34 16.10
CA LEU A 326 6.55 -15.67 14.79
C LEU A 326 6.88 -16.66 13.67
N LEU A 327 7.90 -17.49 13.86
CA LEU A 327 8.29 -18.52 12.88
C LEU A 327 7.17 -19.55 12.66
N ALA A 328 6.53 -20.01 13.74
CA ALA A 328 5.42 -20.95 13.67
C ALA A 328 4.21 -20.37 12.91
N PHE A 329 3.87 -19.10 13.18
CA PHE A 329 2.81 -18.39 12.46
C PHE A 329 3.12 -18.29 10.96
N CYS A 330 4.28 -17.76 10.58
CA CYS A 330 4.66 -17.64 9.17
C CYS A 330 4.71 -19.01 8.47
N LYS A 331 5.25 -20.05 9.12
CA LYS A 331 5.26 -21.40 8.58
C LYS A 331 3.84 -21.93 8.33
N ALA A 332 2.91 -21.73 9.27
CA ALA A 332 1.52 -22.15 9.09
C ALA A 332 0.82 -21.42 7.92
N ILE A 333 1.07 -20.11 7.76
CA ILE A 333 0.56 -19.34 6.61
C ILE A 333 1.15 -19.88 5.30
N GLN A 334 2.47 -20.13 5.24
CA GLN A 334 3.13 -20.67 4.04
C GLN A 334 2.55 -22.05 3.68
N GLN A 335 2.40 -22.95 4.65
CA GLN A 335 1.83 -24.29 4.42
C GLN A 335 0.36 -24.26 4.00
N SER A 336 -0.36 -23.18 4.33
CA SER A 336 -1.74 -22.94 3.92
C SER A 336 -1.85 -22.16 2.60
N SER A 337 -0.73 -21.81 1.96
CA SER A 337 -0.72 -21.03 0.72
C SER A 337 -0.86 -21.91 -0.53
N PRO A 338 -1.38 -21.38 -1.66
CA PRO A 338 -1.55 -22.18 -2.88
C PRO A 338 -0.24 -22.52 -3.59
N VAL A 339 0.79 -21.68 -3.48
CA VAL A 339 2.09 -21.85 -4.16
C VAL A 339 3.17 -22.11 -3.11
N GLY A 340 4.01 -23.12 -3.35
CA GLY A 340 5.16 -23.38 -2.48
C GLY A 340 4.80 -23.80 -1.04
N SER A 341 3.62 -24.38 -0.79
CA SER A 341 3.20 -24.81 0.55
C SER A 341 4.07 -25.87 1.21
N TYR A 342 4.88 -26.58 0.43
CA TYR A 342 5.85 -27.55 0.92
C TYR A 342 7.17 -26.91 1.41
N LEU A 343 7.34 -25.60 1.24
CA LEU A 343 8.53 -24.86 1.66
C LEU A 343 8.32 -24.30 3.06
N ASP A 344 9.35 -24.42 3.90
CA ASP A 344 9.38 -23.78 5.21
C ASP A 344 10.06 -22.40 5.10
N PRO A 345 9.41 -21.32 5.55
CA PRO A 345 10.04 -20.00 5.55
C PRO A 345 11.13 -19.95 6.62
N VAL A 346 12.28 -19.40 6.25
CA VAL A 346 13.43 -19.22 7.15
C VAL A 346 13.77 -17.73 7.28
N PRO A 347 14.32 -17.29 8.43
CA PRO A 347 14.83 -15.93 8.57
C PRO A 347 15.93 -15.65 7.56
N ASP A 348 15.86 -14.50 6.89
CA ASP A 348 16.91 -14.05 5.98
C ASP A 348 17.19 -12.56 6.14
N ALA A 349 18.40 -12.15 5.75
CA ALA A 349 18.76 -10.74 5.63
C ALA A 349 18.21 -10.20 4.31
N MET A 350 17.36 -9.18 4.37
CA MET A 350 16.76 -8.58 3.17
C MET A 350 17.34 -7.19 2.89
N PRO A 351 17.73 -6.87 1.63
CA PRO A 351 18.11 -5.52 1.27
C PRO A 351 17.03 -4.52 1.68
N GLY A 352 17.42 -3.44 2.35
CA GLY A 352 16.47 -2.45 2.84
C GLY A 352 16.05 -2.60 4.31
N TYR A 353 16.32 -3.73 4.98
CA TYR A 353 15.90 -3.99 6.36
C TYR A 353 17.10 -4.09 7.33
N GLU A 354 16.92 -3.60 8.57
CA GLU A 354 17.95 -3.65 9.62
C GLU A 354 18.07 -5.04 10.27
N SER A 355 16.93 -5.73 10.43
CA SER A 355 16.86 -7.05 11.08
C SER A 355 16.63 -8.16 10.06
N GLN A 356 16.95 -9.40 10.43
CA GLN A 356 16.45 -10.55 9.67
C GLN A 356 14.91 -10.53 9.67
N VAL A 357 14.33 -10.90 8.54
CA VAL A 357 12.88 -10.97 8.35
C VAL A 357 12.53 -12.41 7.99
N VAL A 358 11.42 -12.92 8.53
CA VAL A 358 10.79 -14.13 8.02
C VAL A 358 9.57 -13.72 7.20
N MET A 359 9.39 -14.35 6.04
CA MET A 359 8.26 -14.07 5.15
C MET A 359 7.59 -15.37 4.71
N ALA A 360 6.27 -15.41 4.81
CA ALA A 360 5.39 -16.36 4.15
C ALA A 360 4.71 -15.65 2.98
N GLY A 361 4.92 -16.17 1.77
CA GLY A 361 4.55 -15.51 0.52
C GLY A 361 4.33 -16.52 -0.59
N GLY A 362 3.52 -17.55 -0.31
CA GLY A 362 3.15 -18.58 -1.28
C GLY A 362 2.15 -18.09 -2.33
N THR A 363 2.51 -17.04 -3.05
CA THR A 363 1.66 -16.25 -3.95
C THR A 363 1.88 -16.60 -5.42
N PHE A 364 0.88 -16.36 -6.26
CA PHE A 364 0.99 -16.54 -7.72
C PHE A 364 1.88 -15.46 -8.34
N ILE A 365 1.73 -14.21 -7.90
CA ILE A 365 2.63 -13.12 -8.24
C ILE A 365 3.65 -12.97 -7.12
N GLU A 366 4.93 -13.13 -7.45
CA GLU A 366 6.03 -13.03 -6.49
C GLU A 366 6.00 -11.66 -5.78
N GLY A 367 6.05 -11.69 -4.45
CA GLY A 367 5.97 -10.49 -3.62
C GLY A 367 4.59 -9.80 -3.57
N SER A 368 3.54 -10.38 -4.14
CA SER A 368 2.19 -9.81 -4.00
C SER A 368 1.73 -9.84 -2.55
N THR A 369 1.21 -8.71 -2.09
CA THR A 369 0.76 -8.52 -0.71
C THR A 369 -0.74 -8.19 -0.64
N LEU A 370 -1.45 -8.33 -1.76
CA LEU A 370 -2.91 -8.46 -1.79
C LEU A 370 -3.33 -9.95 -1.79
N GLU A 371 -2.47 -10.83 -2.28
CA GLU A 371 -2.54 -12.27 -1.94
C GLU A 371 -2.15 -12.49 -0.47
N LEU A 372 -2.64 -13.59 0.14
CA LEU A 372 -2.40 -13.88 1.55
C LEU A 372 -0.90 -14.05 1.81
N SER A 373 -0.36 -13.23 2.69
CA SER A 373 1.04 -13.30 3.12
C SER A 373 1.17 -12.88 4.58
N ALA A 374 2.27 -13.29 5.20
CA ALA A 374 2.60 -12.87 6.55
C ALA A 374 4.10 -12.77 6.75
N ASP A 375 4.55 -11.70 7.39
CA ASP A 375 5.96 -11.45 7.61
C ASP A 375 6.22 -10.64 8.87
N GLY A 376 7.47 -10.67 9.34
CA GLY A 376 7.87 -9.88 10.49
C GLY A 376 9.37 -9.92 10.76
N PRO A 377 9.94 -8.83 11.29
CA PRO A 377 11.33 -8.81 11.69
C PRO A 377 11.55 -9.65 12.94
N LEU A 378 12.68 -10.35 13.02
CA LEU A 378 13.10 -11.14 14.17
C LEU A 378 13.63 -10.26 15.31
N ARG A 379 12.80 -9.35 15.81
CA ARG A 379 13.09 -8.49 16.97
C ARG A 379 11.87 -8.32 17.86
N GLU A 380 12.11 -8.09 19.15
CA GLU A 380 11.05 -7.79 20.12
C GLU A 380 10.19 -6.61 19.65
N PRO A 381 8.84 -6.66 19.78
CA PRO A 381 8.04 -7.69 20.46
C PRO A 381 7.55 -8.85 19.55
N TYR A 382 8.31 -9.16 18.49
CA TYR A 382 8.02 -10.22 17.51
C TYR A 382 6.63 -10.07 16.90
N ILE A 383 6.43 -8.91 16.26
CA ILE A 383 5.18 -8.59 15.58
C ILE A 383 5.16 -9.34 14.25
N VAL A 384 4.09 -10.10 14.01
CA VAL A 384 3.76 -10.55 12.67
C VAL A 384 2.78 -9.56 12.05
N TYR A 385 3.01 -9.23 10.78
CA TYR A 385 2.11 -8.51 9.90
C TYR A 385 1.49 -9.55 8.99
N CYS A 386 0.17 -9.70 9.06
CA CYS A 386 -0.60 -10.61 8.23
C CYS A 386 -1.55 -9.79 7.38
N GLN A 387 -1.50 -9.98 6.06
CA GLN A 387 -2.19 -9.15 5.09
C GLN A 387 -2.66 -9.93 3.88
N GLY A 388 -3.53 -9.30 3.10
CA GLY A 388 -4.05 -9.86 1.87
C GLY A 388 -5.01 -11.04 2.08
N GLY A 389 -5.36 -11.68 0.96
CA GLY A 389 -6.31 -12.77 0.89
C GLY A 389 -7.39 -12.49 -0.14
N THR A 390 -7.32 -13.19 -1.28
CA THR A 390 -8.33 -13.08 -2.36
C THR A 390 -9.69 -13.67 -1.98
N HIS A 391 -9.71 -14.51 -0.95
CA HIS A 391 -10.90 -15.12 -0.39
C HIS A 391 -10.77 -15.08 1.13
N TRP A 392 -11.69 -14.43 1.85
CA TRP A 392 -11.62 -14.40 3.30
C TRP A 392 -11.74 -15.82 3.91
N THR A 393 -12.35 -16.76 3.19
CA THR A 393 -12.42 -18.17 3.57
C THR A 393 -11.07 -18.88 3.50
N HIS A 394 -10.19 -18.51 2.55
CA HIS A 394 -8.81 -19.00 2.53
C HIS A 394 -8.04 -18.48 3.75
N VAL A 395 -8.25 -17.21 4.11
CA VAL A 395 -7.70 -16.63 5.34
C VAL A 395 -8.21 -17.39 6.57
N SER A 396 -9.50 -17.72 6.66
CA SER A 396 -10.07 -18.52 7.76
C SER A 396 -9.38 -19.90 7.91
N LEU A 397 -9.14 -20.60 6.80
CA LEU A 397 -8.41 -21.88 6.80
C LEU A 397 -6.96 -21.73 7.28
N ALA A 398 -6.25 -20.71 6.76
CA ALA A 398 -4.87 -20.44 7.16
C ALA A 398 -4.76 -20.01 8.63
N LEU A 399 -5.74 -19.24 9.13
CA LEU A 399 -5.81 -18.86 10.53
C LEU A 399 -6.04 -20.06 11.45
N GLN A 400 -6.83 -21.05 11.04
CA GLN A 400 -6.96 -22.28 11.84
C GLN A 400 -5.59 -22.93 12.07
N ALA A 401 -4.80 -23.11 11.01
CA ALA A 401 -3.46 -23.66 11.10
C ALA A 401 -2.53 -22.76 11.95
N ALA A 402 -2.60 -21.44 11.78
CA ALA A 402 -1.80 -20.51 12.55
C ALA A 402 -2.14 -20.53 14.05
N MET A 403 -3.42 -20.62 14.42
CA MET A 403 -3.87 -20.74 15.81
C MET A 403 -3.36 -22.03 16.46
N GLU A 404 -3.40 -23.15 15.74
CA GLU A 404 -2.86 -24.43 16.20
C GLU A 404 -1.35 -24.30 16.44
N ALA A 405 -0.60 -23.78 15.45
CA ALA A 405 0.85 -23.66 15.50
C ALA A 405 1.36 -22.73 16.62
N VAL A 406 0.71 -21.58 16.86
CA VAL A 406 1.13 -20.67 17.94
C VAL A 406 0.70 -21.16 19.33
N GLY A 407 -0.34 -21.98 19.41
CA GLY A 407 -0.88 -22.54 20.65
C GLY A 407 -0.01 -23.64 21.27
N GLU A 408 0.99 -24.16 20.54
CA GLU A 408 1.97 -25.11 21.05
C GLU A 408 2.96 -24.52 22.07
N PHE A 409 2.94 -23.19 22.28
CA PHE A 409 3.97 -22.45 23.02
C PHE A 409 3.45 -21.60 24.19
#